data_AF-A0A9X4QZA0-F1
#
_entry.id   AF-A0A9X4QZA0-F1
#
_cell.length_a   1.000
_cell.length_b   1.000
_cell.length_c   1.000
_cell.angle_alpha   90.00
_cell.angle_beta   90.00
_cell.angle_gamma   90.00
#
_symmetry.space_group_name_H-M   'P 1'
#
loop_
_entity.id
_entity.type
_entity.pdbx_description
1 polymer ?
#
loop_
_entity_poly.entity_id
_entity_poly.type
_entity_poly.pdbx_seq_one_letter_code
_entity_poly.pdbx_strand_id
1 'polypeptide(L)'
;MNNIINVLDLPKRQFGNKEIIDWINMNNVKVRFNYKGIKGVLNVSFYERCKGGVKLKVVYKDKTQIIFNTNFIKGKIGVLIGEISKNHKYEVGDIVNNITVLEQLRRKDSRGHNILSYKVKCNETGKIFQQTQYNIAYGYGSPYAAEKKVWEDNWLHNEKHLIPLLKNPEDAKKYSIGSDAKILCICPNCNKEKHVIARNLYFYGISCPYCRPFLSYPEKFIMAYLEVVSIRYIHQFKLGELRRYIDFYLPDDNLAIEVHGEQHYRDNQNSKWENSYEKSIISDEIKRKYCIDNQINLLEIDGSKSYFNYLMKSVNDSILPKITTEIKLKMMSQIADRRFNKNEFLILNDYKLGLSSNYISNKYNVSVKHVTNIAKRHGVYKNKNRHIKVKCLNTGIVYDSIAEASRKTGISSNGISAVCLGKRKSTIGKNGEKLYWEKYKESNYKKAIKDKKIN
;
A
#
# COMPACT_ATOMS: atom_id res chain seq x y z
N MET A 1 41.49 16.45 -30.78
CA MET A 1 40.30 16.88 -31.56
C MET A 1 40.72 16.88 -33.02
N ASN A 2 40.00 16.21 -33.91
CA ASN A 2 40.21 16.39 -35.35
C ASN A 2 39.91 17.86 -35.65
N ASN A 3 40.95 18.65 -35.91
CA ASN A 3 40.79 20.07 -36.25
C ASN A 3 40.08 20.14 -37.60
N ILE A 4 38.77 20.37 -37.55
CA ILE A 4 37.90 20.49 -38.73
C ILE A 4 38.45 21.57 -39.67
N ILE A 5 38.95 22.67 -39.11
CA ILE A 5 39.62 23.75 -39.82
C ILE A 5 41.13 23.64 -39.59
N ASN A 6 41.91 23.70 -40.67
CA ASN A 6 43.36 23.80 -40.56
C ASN A 6 43.77 25.23 -40.21
N VAL A 7 43.94 25.49 -38.91
CA VAL A 7 44.34 26.82 -38.41
C VAL A 7 45.79 27.17 -38.68
N LEU A 8 46.62 26.24 -39.15
CA LEU A 8 48.00 26.51 -39.56
C LEU A 8 48.06 27.31 -40.86
N ASP A 9 47.03 27.23 -41.70
CA ASP A 9 46.93 27.98 -42.95
C ASP A 9 46.57 29.47 -42.72
N LEU A 10 46.33 29.89 -41.46
CA LEU A 10 45.88 31.23 -41.12
C LEU A 10 47.07 32.18 -40.85
N PRO A 11 46.98 33.45 -41.30
CA PRO A 11 47.98 34.47 -40.97
C PRO A 11 48.06 34.67 -39.46
N LYS A 12 49.27 34.95 -38.98
CA LYS A 12 49.56 35.15 -37.57
C LYS A 12 50.29 36.46 -37.32
N ARG A 13 50.13 37.01 -36.13
CA ARG A 13 50.83 38.21 -35.64
C ARG A 13 51.32 38.01 -34.22
N GLN A 14 52.36 38.74 -33.85
CA GLN A 14 52.85 38.80 -32.48
C GLN A 14 51.89 39.62 -31.59
N PHE A 15 51.62 39.10 -30.39
CA PHE A 15 50.91 39.81 -29.33
C PHE A 15 51.56 39.50 -27.98
N GLY A 16 52.43 40.41 -27.53
CA GLY A 16 53.35 40.14 -26.41
C GLY A 16 54.29 39.00 -26.78
N ASN A 17 54.39 37.98 -25.92
CA ASN A 17 55.24 36.80 -26.13
C ASN A 17 54.52 35.63 -26.83
N LYS A 18 53.32 35.87 -27.40
CA LYS A 18 52.50 34.82 -28.03
C LYS A 18 52.19 35.16 -29.48
N GLU A 19 52.30 34.14 -30.32
CA GLU A 19 51.84 34.21 -31.70
C GLU A 19 50.34 33.90 -31.75
N ILE A 20 49.54 34.83 -32.27
CA ILE A 20 48.08 34.71 -32.38
C ILE A 20 47.64 34.86 -33.84
N ILE A 21 46.46 34.31 -34.17
CA ILE A 21 45.89 34.48 -35.52
C ILE A 21 45.53 35.94 -35.76
N ASP A 22 45.96 36.48 -36.90
CA ASP A 22 45.64 37.82 -37.33
C ASP A 22 44.33 37.85 -38.11
N TRP A 23 43.22 37.91 -37.37
CA TRP A 23 41.88 37.93 -37.93
C TRP A 23 41.54 39.18 -38.74
N ILE A 24 42.24 40.30 -38.51
CA ILE A 24 41.88 41.61 -39.07
C ILE A 24 42.47 41.76 -40.47
N ASN A 25 43.65 41.22 -40.70
CA ASN A 25 44.33 41.27 -41.98
C ASN A 25 43.99 40.08 -42.91
N MET A 26 42.88 39.38 -42.64
CA MET A 26 42.42 38.30 -43.53
C MET A 26 41.75 38.89 -44.78
N ASN A 27 42.33 38.63 -45.94
CA ASN A 27 41.69 38.92 -47.22
C ASN A 27 41.80 37.71 -48.15
N ASN A 28 40.66 37.04 -48.40
CA ASN A 28 40.55 35.89 -49.29
C ASN A 28 41.56 34.77 -48.99
N VAL A 29 41.86 34.56 -47.71
CA VAL A 29 42.80 33.53 -47.25
C VAL A 29 42.20 32.15 -47.51
N LYS A 30 42.95 31.27 -48.17
CA LYS A 30 42.55 29.89 -48.47
C LYS A 30 42.83 29.00 -47.27
N VAL A 31 41.77 28.44 -46.67
CA VAL A 31 41.86 27.63 -45.46
C VAL A 31 41.32 26.24 -45.73
N ARG A 32 42.15 25.21 -45.56
CA ARG A 32 41.72 23.83 -45.75
C ARG A 32 40.83 23.36 -44.60
N PHE A 33 39.83 22.56 -44.92
CA PHE A 33 38.99 21.91 -43.93
C PHE A 33 38.79 20.41 -44.22
N ASN A 34 38.48 19.66 -43.17
CA ASN A 34 38.01 18.28 -43.25
C ASN A 34 36.85 18.10 -42.27
N TYR A 35 35.63 18.03 -42.81
CA TYR A 35 34.40 17.89 -42.04
C TYR A 35 33.74 16.55 -42.37
N LYS A 36 33.81 15.58 -41.45
CA LYS A 36 33.20 14.24 -41.60
C LYS A 36 33.53 13.56 -42.95
N GLY A 37 34.75 13.72 -43.45
CA GLY A 37 35.19 13.14 -44.74
C GLY A 37 35.06 14.08 -45.94
N ILE A 38 34.32 15.18 -45.82
CA ILE A 38 34.28 16.24 -46.83
C ILE A 38 35.53 17.11 -46.68
N LYS A 39 36.41 17.06 -47.67
CA LYS A 39 37.61 17.90 -47.75
C LYS A 39 37.39 19.04 -48.74
N GLY A 40 37.89 20.22 -48.42
CA GLY A 40 37.80 21.37 -49.31
C GLY A 40 38.61 22.56 -48.82
N VAL A 41 38.46 23.67 -49.54
CA VAL A 41 39.11 24.95 -49.25
C VAL A 41 38.05 26.03 -49.08
N LEU A 42 38.14 26.78 -47.98
CA LEU A 42 37.32 27.94 -47.69
C LEU A 42 38.10 29.21 -48.07
N ASN A 43 37.41 30.18 -48.62
CA ASN A 43 37.94 31.53 -48.79
C ASN A 43 37.46 32.38 -47.61
N VAL A 44 38.40 32.91 -46.82
CA VAL A 44 38.11 33.60 -45.55
C VAL A 44 38.61 35.03 -45.62
N SER A 45 37.70 35.98 -45.39
CA SER A 45 38.02 37.40 -45.27
C SER A 45 37.53 37.95 -43.94
N PHE A 46 38.24 38.95 -43.42
CA PHE A 46 37.74 39.82 -42.38
C PHE A 46 36.43 40.47 -42.86
N TYR A 47 35.44 40.52 -41.97
CA TYR A 47 34.16 41.16 -42.26
C TYR A 47 33.96 42.40 -41.37
N GLU A 48 33.95 42.22 -40.05
CA GLU A 48 33.84 43.33 -39.11
C GLU A 48 34.37 42.95 -37.72
N ARG A 49 34.68 43.97 -36.91
CA ARG A 49 34.99 43.80 -35.49
C ARG A 49 33.74 44.07 -34.66
N CYS A 50 33.42 43.18 -33.72
CA CYS A 50 32.24 43.28 -32.87
C CYS A 50 32.60 43.16 -31.38
N LYS A 51 31.67 43.56 -30.51
CA LYS A 51 31.75 43.25 -29.07
C LYS A 51 31.82 41.73 -28.89
N GLY A 52 32.95 41.22 -28.41
CA GLY A 52 33.19 39.79 -28.20
C GLY A 52 34.00 39.06 -29.28
N GLY A 53 34.50 39.74 -30.32
CA GLY A 53 35.44 39.12 -31.26
C GLY A 53 35.45 39.73 -32.66
N VAL A 54 35.83 38.90 -33.65
CA VAL A 54 35.86 39.27 -35.07
C VAL A 54 34.88 38.38 -35.82
N LYS A 55 34.08 38.97 -36.72
CA LYS A 55 33.29 38.20 -37.68
C LYS A 55 34.06 38.09 -39.00
N LEU A 56 33.93 36.92 -39.60
CA LEU A 56 34.59 36.55 -40.85
C LEU A 56 33.52 36.28 -41.90
N LYS A 57 33.79 36.70 -43.13
CA LYS A 57 33.05 36.25 -44.32
C LYS A 57 33.75 35.01 -44.83
N VAL A 58 33.05 33.88 -44.80
CA VAL A 58 33.55 32.57 -45.22
C VAL A 58 32.77 32.14 -46.45
N VAL A 59 33.48 31.85 -47.53
CA VAL A 59 32.91 31.44 -48.81
C VAL A 59 33.35 30.01 -49.13
N TYR A 60 32.41 29.19 -49.57
CA TYR A 60 32.67 27.84 -50.08
C TYR A 60 31.78 27.60 -51.30
N LYS A 61 32.42 27.35 -52.45
CA LYS A 61 31.74 27.33 -53.75
C LYS A 61 30.98 28.66 -53.97
N ASP A 62 29.69 28.59 -54.25
CA ASP A 62 28.74 29.68 -54.46
C ASP A 62 28.11 30.21 -53.15
N LYS A 63 28.35 29.54 -52.01
CA LYS A 63 27.72 29.86 -50.73
C LYS A 63 28.59 30.76 -49.87
N THR A 64 27.94 31.69 -49.17
CA THR A 64 28.60 32.63 -48.25
C THR A 64 27.96 32.55 -46.85
N GLN A 65 28.79 32.57 -45.80
CA GLN A 65 28.35 32.65 -44.41
C GLN A 65 29.18 33.68 -43.63
N ILE A 66 28.52 34.50 -42.81
CA ILE A 66 29.17 35.34 -41.81
C ILE A 66 29.22 34.57 -40.48
N ILE A 67 30.40 34.44 -39.89
CA ILE A 67 30.61 33.64 -38.68
C ILE A 67 31.65 34.28 -37.76
N PHE A 68 31.46 34.20 -36.44
CA PHE A 68 32.48 34.61 -35.47
C PHE A 68 33.74 33.74 -35.59
N ASN A 69 34.91 34.35 -35.46
CA ASN A 69 36.20 33.67 -35.48
C ASN A 69 36.25 32.46 -34.51
N THR A 70 35.68 32.58 -33.32
CA THR A 70 35.61 31.47 -32.34
C THR A 70 34.76 30.30 -32.83
N ASN A 71 33.66 30.55 -33.53
CA ASN A 71 32.81 29.50 -34.13
C ASN A 71 33.44 28.92 -35.40
N PHE A 72 34.18 29.73 -36.15
CA PHE A 72 34.96 29.30 -37.31
C PHE A 72 36.03 28.28 -36.91
N ILE A 73 36.88 28.60 -35.93
CA ILE A 73 37.91 27.68 -35.40
C ILE A 73 37.28 26.36 -34.91
N LYS A 74 36.11 26.44 -34.28
CA LYS A 74 35.34 25.27 -33.82
C LYS A 74 34.72 24.45 -34.97
N GLY A 75 34.91 24.85 -36.23
CA GLY A 75 34.41 24.13 -37.40
C GLY A 75 32.90 24.22 -37.59
N LYS A 76 32.23 25.27 -37.09
CA LYS A 76 30.76 25.45 -37.24
C LYS A 76 30.35 25.92 -38.65
N ILE A 77 30.85 25.24 -39.66
CA ILE A 77 30.64 25.51 -41.10
C ILE A 77 29.60 24.58 -41.74
N GLY A 78 28.97 23.69 -40.95
CA GLY A 78 28.06 22.66 -41.47
C GLY A 78 26.92 23.18 -42.36
N VAL A 79 26.38 24.37 -42.05
CA VAL A 79 25.36 25.01 -42.91
C VAL A 79 25.96 25.48 -44.24
N LEU A 80 27.14 26.11 -44.21
CA LEU A 80 27.83 26.61 -45.40
C LEU A 80 28.16 25.47 -46.38
N ILE A 81 28.66 24.34 -45.87
CA ILE A 81 29.05 23.20 -46.70
C ILE A 81 27.87 22.29 -47.09
N GLY A 82 26.65 22.60 -46.64
CA GLY A 82 25.42 21.86 -46.98
C GLY A 82 25.14 20.63 -46.13
N GLU A 83 25.98 20.31 -45.15
CA GLU A 83 25.79 19.20 -44.19
C GLU A 83 24.64 19.44 -43.21
N ILE A 84 24.31 20.70 -42.94
CA ILE A 84 23.21 21.08 -42.04
C ILE A 84 22.18 21.89 -42.81
N SER A 85 21.02 21.30 -43.08
CA SER A 85 19.87 22.00 -43.65
C SER A 85 19.13 22.82 -42.59
N LYS A 86 18.72 24.04 -42.95
CA LYS A 86 17.79 24.87 -42.17
C LYS A 86 16.34 24.65 -42.56
N ASN A 87 16.08 23.86 -43.60
CA ASN A 87 14.75 23.58 -44.14
C ASN A 87 14.21 22.29 -43.55
N HIS A 88 12.88 22.17 -43.55
CA HIS A 88 12.19 20.94 -43.22
C HIS A 88 12.69 19.80 -44.13
N LYS A 89 12.85 18.61 -43.54
CA LYS A 89 13.28 17.38 -44.22
C LYS A 89 12.09 16.65 -44.84
N TYR A 90 10.91 16.77 -44.25
CA TYR A 90 9.70 16.06 -44.64
C TYR A 90 8.65 17.07 -45.15
N GLU A 91 7.92 16.69 -46.18
CA GLU A 91 6.87 17.51 -46.79
C GLU A 91 5.50 17.18 -46.22
N VAL A 92 4.53 18.08 -46.42
CA VAL A 92 3.14 17.83 -46.03
C VAL A 92 2.60 16.66 -46.84
N GLY A 93 2.00 15.69 -46.17
CA GLY A 93 1.53 14.43 -46.76
C GLY A 93 2.49 13.25 -46.56
N ASP A 94 3.76 13.50 -46.22
CA ASP A 94 4.72 12.42 -45.98
C ASP A 94 4.27 11.51 -44.82
N ILE A 95 4.46 10.20 -45.01
CA ILE A 95 4.23 9.18 -43.98
C ILE A 95 5.57 8.62 -43.52
N VAL A 96 5.89 8.81 -42.25
CA VAL A 96 7.17 8.38 -41.63
C VAL A 96 6.89 7.87 -40.23
N ASN A 97 7.49 6.76 -39.78
CA ASN A 97 7.28 6.20 -38.43
C ASN A 97 5.79 6.06 -38.03
N ASN A 98 4.94 5.69 -39.00
CA ASN A 98 3.49 5.60 -38.87
C ASN A 98 2.76 6.88 -38.41
N ILE A 99 3.33 8.04 -38.73
CA ILE A 99 2.70 9.35 -38.60
C ILE A 99 2.65 10.06 -39.95
N THR A 100 1.57 10.79 -40.20
CA THR A 100 1.40 11.62 -41.40
C THR A 100 1.72 13.07 -41.07
N VAL A 101 2.57 13.72 -41.86
CA VAL A 101 2.89 15.15 -41.72
C VAL A 101 1.73 16.00 -42.23
N LEU A 102 1.18 16.85 -41.37
CA LEU A 102 0.07 17.75 -41.70
C LEU A 102 0.52 19.20 -41.95
N GLU A 103 1.56 19.65 -41.24
CA GLU A 103 2.01 21.03 -41.29
C GLU A 103 3.49 21.13 -40.89
N GLN A 104 4.26 21.92 -41.63
CA GLN A 104 5.64 22.27 -41.29
C GLN A 104 5.66 23.46 -40.32
N LEU A 105 6.30 23.30 -39.17
CA LEU A 105 6.32 24.30 -38.10
C LEU A 105 7.74 24.62 -37.64
N ARG A 106 7.90 25.75 -36.95
CA ARG A 106 9.10 26.03 -36.14
C ARG A 106 8.67 26.30 -34.70
N ARG A 107 9.45 25.82 -33.73
CA ARG A 107 9.24 26.12 -32.31
C ARG A 107 10.54 26.48 -31.62
N LYS A 108 10.43 27.14 -30.47
CA LYS A 108 11.55 27.40 -29.58
C LYS A 108 11.89 26.14 -28.77
N ASP A 109 13.17 25.81 -28.69
CA ASP A 109 13.67 24.85 -27.69
C ASP A 109 13.76 25.53 -26.30
N SER A 110 14.15 24.77 -25.27
CA SER A 110 14.31 25.31 -23.90
C SER A 110 15.38 26.40 -23.77
N ARG A 111 16.26 26.54 -24.78
CA ARG A 111 17.31 27.57 -24.84
C ARG A 111 16.91 28.74 -25.75
N GLY A 112 15.69 28.77 -26.26
CA GLY A 112 15.19 29.83 -27.13
C GLY A 112 15.66 29.75 -28.59
N HIS A 113 16.25 28.65 -29.03
CA HIS A 113 16.62 28.44 -30.42
C HIS A 113 15.43 27.95 -31.24
N ASN A 114 15.32 28.43 -32.49
CA ASN A 114 14.32 27.94 -33.42
C ASN A 114 14.72 26.55 -33.93
N ILE A 115 13.88 25.55 -33.68
CA ILE A 115 14.03 24.18 -34.17
C ILE A 115 12.89 23.83 -35.12
N LEU A 116 13.18 22.93 -36.06
CA LEU A 116 12.20 22.41 -37.01
C LEU A 116 11.28 21.40 -36.32
N SER A 117 9.98 21.56 -36.54
CA SER A 117 8.94 20.68 -36.00
C SER A 117 7.81 20.52 -36.99
N TYR A 118 6.90 19.61 -36.70
CA TYR A 118 5.78 19.27 -37.54
C TYR A 118 4.53 19.09 -36.69
N LYS A 119 3.38 19.51 -37.22
CA LYS A 119 2.09 18.99 -36.78
C LYS A 119 1.86 17.69 -37.53
N VAL A 120 1.61 16.61 -36.80
CA VAL A 120 1.53 15.26 -37.35
C VAL A 120 0.31 14.54 -36.83
N LYS A 121 -0.24 13.62 -37.61
CA LYS A 121 -1.34 12.72 -37.23
C LYS A 121 -0.78 11.32 -37.03
N CYS A 122 -1.11 10.67 -35.91
CA CYS A 122 -0.88 9.24 -35.75
C CYS A 122 -1.85 8.45 -36.62
N ASN A 123 -1.33 7.53 -37.44
CA ASN A 123 -2.17 6.75 -38.34
C ASN A 123 -2.92 5.62 -37.62
N GLU A 124 -2.38 5.10 -36.51
CA GLU A 124 -3.08 4.12 -35.65
C GLU A 124 -4.18 4.77 -34.82
N THR A 125 -3.86 5.83 -34.06
CA THR A 125 -4.80 6.40 -33.06
C THR A 125 -5.60 7.59 -33.57
N GLY A 126 -5.28 8.10 -34.76
CA GLY A 126 -5.86 9.33 -35.32
C GLY A 126 -5.44 10.62 -34.62
N LYS A 127 -4.69 10.56 -33.51
CA LYS A 127 -4.35 11.73 -32.69
C LYS A 127 -3.39 12.68 -33.40
N ILE A 128 -3.68 13.97 -33.28
CA ILE A 128 -2.87 15.05 -33.85
C ILE A 128 -1.99 15.64 -32.74
N PHE A 129 -0.69 15.78 -33.01
CA PHE A 129 0.28 16.33 -32.07
C PHE A 129 1.46 16.99 -32.78
N GLN A 130 2.30 17.69 -32.02
CA GLN A 130 3.53 18.28 -32.53
C GLN A 130 4.75 17.40 -32.21
N GLN A 131 5.63 17.20 -33.19
CA GLN A 131 6.88 16.47 -33.02
C GLN A 131 8.05 17.18 -33.72
N THR A 132 9.26 17.09 -33.16
CA THR A 132 10.45 17.73 -33.74
C THR A 132 11.01 16.91 -34.91
N GLN A 133 11.66 17.57 -35.87
CA GLN A 133 12.34 16.88 -36.97
C GLN A 133 13.37 15.88 -36.46
N TYR A 134 14.09 16.23 -35.39
CA TYR A 134 15.06 15.35 -34.75
C TYR A 134 14.42 14.04 -34.29
N ASN A 135 13.29 14.11 -33.58
CA ASN A 135 12.61 12.91 -33.07
C ASN A 135 12.11 12.02 -34.22
N ILE A 136 11.54 12.61 -35.27
CA ILE A 136 11.09 11.85 -36.45
C ILE A 136 12.29 11.18 -37.13
N ALA A 137 13.38 11.93 -37.35
CA ALA A 137 14.59 11.41 -37.98
C ALA A 137 15.30 10.34 -37.14
N TYR A 138 15.14 10.37 -35.81
CA TYR A 138 15.65 9.35 -34.89
C TYR A 138 14.82 8.05 -34.93
N GLY A 139 13.64 8.06 -35.56
CA GLY A 139 12.75 6.90 -35.64
C GLY A 139 11.59 6.91 -34.63
N TYR A 140 11.39 8.01 -33.89
CA TYR A 140 10.23 8.11 -33.00
C TYR A 140 8.93 8.35 -33.80
N GLY A 141 7.95 7.47 -33.57
CA GLY A 141 6.59 7.56 -34.12
C GLY A 141 5.65 8.35 -33.21
N SER A 142 4.43 7.81 -33.01
CA SER A 142 3.42 8.43 -32.14
C SER A 142 3.60 8.06 -30.67
N PRO A 143 3.64 9.04 -29.74
CA PRO A 143 3.66 8.75 -28.31
C PRO A 143 2.32 8.17 -27.81
N TYR A 144 1.23 8.33 -28.58
CA TYR A 144 -0.07 7.75 -28.25
C TYR A 144 -0.11 6.25 -28.59
N ALA A 145 0.37 5.88 -29.79
CA ALA A 145 0.51 4.50 -30.22
C ALA A 145 1.48 3.72 -29.32
N ALA A 146 2.57 4.38 -28.90
CA ALA A 146 3.54 3.79 -27.96
C ALA A 146 3.08 3.80 -26.50
N GLU A 147 1.83 4.18 -26.21
CA GLU A 147 1.24 4.29 -24.86
C GLU A 147 2.01 5.19 -23.87
N LYS A 148 2.89 6.06 -24.37
CA LYS A 148 3.69 7.01 -23.57
C LYS A 148 2.90 8.26 -23.19
N LYS A 149 1.78 8.51 -23.86
CA LYS A 149 0.88 9.63 -23.57
C LYS A 149 -0.51 9.11 -23.26
N VAL A 150 -1.16 9.73 -22.28
CA VAL A 150 -2.53 9.40 -21.88
C VAL A 150 -3.51 9.94 -22.93
N TRP A 151 -4.50 9.11 -23.27
CA TRP A 151 -5.57 9.42 -24.21
C TRP A 151 -6.78 8.50 -23.98
N GLU A 152 -7.83 8.71 -24.76
CA GLU A 152 -9.15 8.15 -24.56
C GLU A 152 -9.19 6.62 -24.56
N ASP A 153 -8.27 5.92 -25.22
CA ASP A 153 -8.26 4.46 -25.21
C ASP A 153 -7.56 3.89 -23.96
N ASN A 154 -6.54 4.57 -23.42
CA ASN A 154 -5.70 4.02 -22.35
C ASN A 154 -5.92 4.67 -20.97
N TRP A 155 -6.73 5.72 -20.88
CA TRP A 155 -7.00 6.42 -19.63
C TRP A 155 -7.89 5.62 -18.67
N LEU A 156 -7.78 5.91 -17.37
CA LEU A 156 -8.57 5.27 -16.33
C LEU A 156 -10.08 5.56 -16.45
N HIS A 157 -10.46 6.63 -17.18
CA HIS A 157 -11.86 7.05 -17.36
C HIS A 157 -12.73 6.01 -18.09
N ASN A 158 -12.14 5.05 -18.80
CA ASN A 158 -12.87 3.93 -19.39
C ASN A 158 -13.40 2.95 -18.31
N GLU A 159 -12.72 2.88 -17.16
CA GLU A 159 -13.06 2.01 -16.04
C GLU A 159 -14.10 2.66 -15.13
N LYS A 160 -15.36 2.70 -15.61
CA LYS A 160 -16.45 3.41 -14.94
C LYS A 160 -16.67 3.00 -13.49
N HIS A 161 -16.42 1.73 -13.15
CA HIS A 161 -16.54 1.20 -11.80
C HIS A 161 -15.50 1.76 -10.81
N LEU A 162 -14.38 2.32 -11.30
CA LEU A 162 -13.34 2.94 -10.47
C LEU A 162 -13.58 4.43 -10.24
N ILE A 163 -14.39 5.10 -11.06
CA ILE A 163 -14.64 6.54 -10.96
C ILE A 163 -15.21 6.95 -9.59
N PRO A 164 -16.21 6.23 -9.00
CA PRO A 164 -16.73 6.53 -7.66
C PRO A 164 -15.70 6.39 -6.55
N LEU A 165 -14.59 5.69 -6.81
CA LEU A 165 -13.51 5.46 -5.85
C LEU A 165 -12.51 6.64 -5.83
N LEU A 166 -12.60 7.58 -6.77
CA LEU A 166 -11.71 8.74 -6.84
C LEU A 166 -12.27 9.90 -6.01
N LYS A 167 -11.40 10.61 -5.28
CA LYS A 167 -11.79 11.86 -4.60
C LYS A 167 -12.22 12.92 -5.62
N ASN A 168 -11.54 12.97 -6.76
CA ASN A 168 -11.89 13.79 -7.90
C ASN A 168 -12.10 12.90 -9.15
N PRO A 169 -13.35 12.71 -9.62
CA PRO A 169 -13.66 11.92 -10.82
C PRO A 169 -12.88 12.32 -12.09
N GLU A 170 -12.54 13.61 -12.25
CA GLU A 170 -11.83 14.10 -13.43
C GLU A 170 -10.37 13.63 -13.51
N ASP A 171 -9.80 13.17 -12.40
CA ASP A 171 -8.45 12.58 -12.40
C ASP A 171 -8.38 11.30 -13.25
N ALA A 172 -9.51 10.63 -13.48
CA ALA A 172 -9.56 9.45 -14.35
C ALA A 172 -9.11 9.72 -15.79
N LYS A 173 -9.20 10.98 -16.26
CA LYS A 173 -8.78 11.38 -17.61
C LYS A 173 -7.29 11.77 -17.69
N LYS A 174 -6.62 11.93 -16.54
CA LYS A 174 -5.23 12.40 -16.47
C LYS A 174 -4.20 11.28 -16.48
N TYR A 175 -4.61 10.05 -16.14
CA TYR A 175 -3.72 8.91 -15.94
C TYR A 175 -4.17 7.71 -16.77
N SER A 176 -3.20 6.98 -17.31
CA SER A 176 -3.47 5.68 -17.94
C SER A 176 -3.66 4.57 -16.90
N ILE A 177 -4.30 3.48 -17.31
CA ILE A 177 -4.46 2.27 -16.47
C ILE A 177 -3.13 1.67 -16.03
N GLY A 178 -2.05 1.92 -16.78
CA GLY A 178 -0.69 1.46 -16.47
C GLY A 178 0.18 2.46 -15.72
N SER A 179 -0.37 3.59 -15.25
CA SER A 179 0.42 4.68 -14.65
C SER A 179 0.88 4.37 -13.22
N ASP A 180 2.10 4.80 -12.88
CA ASP A 180 2.66 4.80 -11.51
C ASP A 180 2.26 6.05 -10.70
N ALA A 181 1.49 6.96 -11.30
CA ALA A 181 1.01 8.15 -10.60
C ALA A 181 0.10 7.77 -9.41
N LYS A 182 0.25 8.52 -8.32
CA LYS A 182 -0.60 8.38 -7.13
C LYS A 182 -1.84 9.25 -7.30
N ILE A 183 -3.02 8.63 -7.20
CA ILE A 183 -4.34 9.28 -7.27
C ILE A 183 -4.97 9.24 -5.88
N LEU A 184 -5.62 10.33 -5.47
CA LEU A 184 -6.34 10.39 -4.20
C LEU A 184 -7.70 9.69 -4.36
N CYS A 185 -7.93 8.65 -3.55
CA CYS A 185 -9.10 7.80 -3.61
C CYS A 185 -9.88 7.79 -2.28
N ILE A 186 -11.16 7.46 -2.33
CA ILE A 186 -12.06 7.32 -1.17
C ILE A 186 -12.43 5.84 -1.00
N CYS A 187 -12.21 5.29 0.19
CA CYS A 187 -12.66 3.93 0.49
C CYS A 187 -14.20 3.84 0.51
N PRO A 188 -14.84 2.93 -0.25
CA PRO A 188 -16.30 2.82 -0.31
C PRO A 188 -16.94 2.31 1.00
N ASN A 189 -16.15 1.73 1.91
CA ASN A 189 -16.65 1.14 3.15
C ASN A 189 -16.58 2.11 4.34
N CYS A 190 -15.61 3.03 4.37
CA CYS A 190 -15.39 3.91 5.52
C CYS A 190 -15.15 5.38 5.15
N ASN A 191 -15.21 5.72 3.87
CA ASN A 191 -15.00 7.07 3.33
C ASN A 191 -13.64 7.72 3.64
N LYS A 192 -12.68 6.98 4.20
CA LYS A 192 -11.33 7.48 4.42
C LYS A 192 -10.57 7.62 3.11
N GLU A 193 -9.79 8.69 3.03
CA GLU A 193 -9.00 9.03 1.86
C GLU A 193 -7.65 8.31 1.87
N LYS A 194 -7.17 7.94 0.68
CA LYS A 194 -5.87 7.29 0.51
C LYS A 194 -5.31 7.54 -0.89
N HIS A 195 -4.02 7.83 -0.97
CA HIS A 195 -3.29 7.80 -2.24
C HIS A 195 -3.07 6.36 -2.71
N VAL A 196 -3.49 6.05 -3.94
CA VAL A 196 -3.35 4.75 -4.58
C VAL A 196 -2.67 4.94 -5.94
N ILE A 197 -1.73 4.05 -6.28
CA ILE A 197 -1.11 4.04 -7.62
C ILE A 197 -2.18 3.65 -8.65
N ALA A 198 -2.29 4.38 -9.77
CA ALA A 198 -3.31 4.15 -10.79
C ALA A 198 -3.34 2.68 -11.27
N ARG A 199 -2.17 2.10 -11.57
CA ARG A 199 -2.04 0.68 -11.91
C ARG A 199 -2.58 -0.27 -10.84
N ASN A 200 -2.31 0.02 -9.57
CA ASN A 200 -2.81 -0.80 -8.47
C ASN A 200 -4.32 -0.64 -8.26
N LEU A 201 -4.85 0.56 -8.49
CA LEU A 201 -6.29 0.81 -8.45
C LEU A 201 -7.00 0.00 -9.54
N TYR A 202 -6.43 -0.07 -10.75
CA TYR A 202 -6.95 -0.86 -11.85
C TYR A 202 -6.97 -2.37 -11.54
N PHE A 203 -5.84 -2.96 -11.11
CA PHE A 203 -5.77 -4.40 -10.89
C PHE A 203 -6.40 -4.89 -9.57
N TYR A 204 -6.42 -4.05 -8.52
CA TYR A 204 -6.73 -4.51 -7.15
C TYR A 204 -7.76 -3.64 -6.41
N GLY A 205 -8.22 -2.54 -6.99
CA GLY A 205 -9.09 -1.59 -6.30
C GLY A 205 -8.41 -0.90 -5.10
N ILE A 206 -9.21 -0.46 -4.13
CA ILE A 206 -8.70 0.22 -2.91
C ILE A 206 -8.43 -0.81 -1.81
N SER A 207 -7.13 -1.04 -1.52
CA SER A 207 -6.72 -1.70 -0.28
C SER A 207 -6.76 -0.72 0.91
N CYS A 208 -7.93 -0.59 1.54
CA CYS A 208 -8.12 0.30 2.69
C CYS A 208 -7.50 -0.30 3.96
N PRO A 209 -6.51 0.35 4.61
CA PRO A 209 -5.90 -0.17 5.83
C PRO A 209 -6.89 -0.26 7.00
N TYR A 210 -8.04 0.44 6.92
CA TYR A 210 -9.07 0.46 7.96
C TYR A 210 -10.22 -0.54 7.72
N CYS A 211 -10.36 -1.06 6.50
CA CYS A 211 -11.44 -1.99 6.14
C CYS A 211 -10.93 -3.33 5.62
N ARG A 212 -9.61 -3.59 5.71
CA ARG A 212 -9.01 -4.85 5.27
C ARG A 212 -9.75 -6.03 5.90
N PRO A 213 -10.13 -7.05 5.11
CA PRO A 213 -10.85 -8.23 5.64
C PRO A 213 -10.06 -8.90 6.77
N PHE A 214 -8.72 -8.87 6.70
CA PHE A 214 -7.80 -9.49 7.64
C PHE A 214 -7.44 -8.65 8.89
N LEU A 215 -8.01 -7.47 9.08
CA LEU A 215 -7.84 -6.72 10.34
C LEU A 215 -8.27 -7.58 11.53
N SER A 216 -7.41 -7.68 12.55
CA SER A 216 -7.67 -8.45 13.75
C SER A 216 -8.87 -7.87 14.50
N TYR A 217 -9.59 -8.69 15.28
CA TYR A 217 -10.69 -8.16 16.08
C TYR A 217 -10.24 -7.13 17.13
N PRO A 218 -9.10 -7.32 17.84
CA PRO A 218 -8.57 -6.31 18.74
C PRO A 218 -8.31 -4.96 18.06
N GLU A 219 -7.68 -4.94 16.89
CA GLU A 219 -7.49 -3.69 16.13
C GLU A 219 -8.82 -3.04 15.73
N LYS A 220 -9.78 -3.83 15.22
CA LYS A 220 -11.14 -3.31 14.90
C LYS A 220 -11.82 -2.69 16.12
N PHE A 221 -11.63 -3.29 17.29
CA PHE A 221 -12.17 -2.78 18.54
C PHE A 221 -11.53 -1.46 18.95
N ILE A 222 -10.19 -1.36 18.93
CA ILE A 222 -9.47 -0.12 19.25
C ILE A 222 -9.82 0.99 18.26
N MET A 223 -9.91 0.69 16.96
CA MET A 223 -10.35 1.66 15.96
C MET A 223 -11.76 2.20 16.25
N ALA A 224 -12.73 1.32 16.51
CA ALA A 224 -14.10 1.73 16.81
C ALA A 224 -14.15 2.53 18.12
N TYR A 225 -13.35 2.14 19.11
CA TYR A 225 -13.21 2.89 20.35
C TYR A 225 -12.73 4.32 20.09
N LEU A 226 -11.55 4.49 19.46
CA LEU A 226 -10.94 5.79 19.19
C LEU A 226 -11.87 6.73 18.41
N GLU A 227 -12.62 6.19 17.45
CA GLU A 227 -13.59 6.96 16.68
C GLU A 227 -14.82 7.38 17.50
N VAL A 228 -15.40 6.48 18.30
CA VAL A 228 -16.55 6.82 19.16
C VAL A 228 -16.18 7.87 20.19
N VAL A 229 -14.96 7.82 20.72
CA VAL A 229 -14.46 8.84 21.67
C VAL A 229 -13.83 10.05 20.96
N SER A 230 -13.87 10.10 19.63
CA SER A 230 -13.38 11.21 18.80
C SER A 230 -11.89 11.56 19.01
N ILE A 231 -11.05 10.56 19.29
CA ILE A 231 -9.60 10.72 19.38
C ILE A 231 -8.99 10.59 17.98
N ARG A 232 -8.14 11.55 17.60
CA ARG A 232 -7.40 11.51 16.33
C ARG A 232 -6.31 10.45 16.39
N TYR A 233 -6.20 9.63 15.35
CA TYR A 233 -5.19 8.56 15.30
C TYR A 233 -4.65 8.30 13.88
N ILE A 234 -3.42 7.80 13.83
CA ILE A 234 -2.77 7.22 12.66
C ILE A 234 -2.71 5.70 12.87
N HIS A 235 -3.31 4.93 11.99
CA HIS A 235 -3.25 3.46 12.03
C HIS A 235 -2.03 2.94 11.24
N GLN A 236 -1.37 1.90 11.75
CA GLN A 236 -0.14 1.34 11.19
C GLN A 236 0.95 2.42 11.04
N PHE A 237 1.32 3.02 12.18
CA PHE A 237 2.32 4.08 12.26
C PHE A 237 3.71 3.54 11.91
N LYS A 238 4.24 3.94 10.75
CA LYS A 238 5.55 3.50 10.24
C LYS A 238 6.67 4.09 11.08
N LEU A 239 7.62 3.24 11.50
CA LEU A 239 8.78 3.65 12.28
C LEU A 239 9.92 4.13 11.37
N GLY A 240 9.95 5.43 11.07
CA GLY A 240 10.95 6.03 10.19
C GLY A 240 11.08 5.32 8.84
N GLU A 241 12.30 4.93 8.48
CA GLU A 241 12.56 4.14 7.26
C GLU A 241 12.45 2.62 7.46
N LEU A 242 12.20 2.16 8.68
CA LEU A 242 12.03 0.74 8.97
C LEU A 242 10.72 0.23 8.37
N ARG A 243 10.73 -1.01 7.86
CA ARG A 243 9.52 -1.74 7.47
C ARG A 243 8.85 -2.36 8.71
N ARG A 244 8.56 -1.52 9.70
CA ARG A 244 7.94 -1.85 10.98
C ARG A 244 6.88 -0.80 11.30
N TYR A 245 5.80 -1.25 11.94
CA TYR A 245 4.62 -0.44 12.20
C TYR A 245 4.15 -0.67 13.62
N ILE A 246 3.78 0.39 14.33
CA ILE A 246 2.96 0.29 15.55
C ILE A 246 1.48 0.39 15.15
N ASP A 247 0.60 -0.34 15.83
CA ASP A 247 -0.81 -0.44 15.43
C ASP A 247 -1.51 0.93 15.36
N PHE A 248 -1.32 1.78 16.37
CA PHE A 248 -1.89 3.13 16.41
C PHE A 248 -0.91 4.17 16.96
N TYR A 249 -1.02 5.40 16.47
CA TYR A 249 -0.37 6.57 17.04
C TYR A 249 -1.38 7.69 17.21
N LEU A 250 -1.47 8.24 18.42
CA LEU A 250 -2.30 9.36 18.82
C LEU A 250 -1.42 10.61 18.82
N PRO A 251 -1.41 11.39 17.73
CA PRO A 251 -0.48 12.50 17.57
C PRO A 251 -0.70 13.65 18.54
N ASP A 252 -1.93 13.83 19.04
CA ASP A 252 -2.25 14.93 19.94
C ASP A 252 -1.77 14.65 21.38
N ASP A 253 -1.66 13.37 21.75
CA ASP A 253 -1.16 12.90 23.05
C ASP A 253 0.30 12.41 22.99
N ASN A 254 0.92 12.43 21.81
CA ASN A 254 2.21 11.79 21.51
C ASN A 254 2.30 10.35 22.07
N LEU A 255 1.24 9.57 21.83
CA LEU A 255 1.04 8.24 22.40
C LEU A 255 0.88 7.18 21.31
N ALA A 256 1.79 6.22 21.27
CA ALA A 256 1.67 5.02 20.46
C ALA A 256 0.91 3.92 21.22
N ILE A 257 0.05 3.18 20.54
CA ILE A 257 -0.70 2.04 21.10
C ILE A 257 -0.39 0.79 20.26
N GLU A 258 0.06 -0.25 20.93
CA GLU A 258 0.30 -1.58 20.35
C GLU A 258 -0.67 -2.59 20.97
N VAL A 259 -1.30 -3.44 20.15
CA VAL A 259 -2.34 -4.38 20.59
C VAL A 259 -1.83 -5.81 20.48
N HIS A 260 -1.33 -6.35 21.59
CA HIS A 260 -0.72 -7.68 21.62
C HIS A 260 -1.76 -8.81 21.59
N GLY A 261 -1.75 -9.62 20.53
CA GLY A 261 -2.56 -10.83 20.41
C GLY A 261 -2.04 -12.02 21.23
N GLU A 262 -2.76 -13.17 21.18
CA GLU A 262 -2.42 -14.39 21.94
C GLU A 262 -0.99 -14.90 21.66
N GLN A 263 -0.49 -14.63 20.45
CA GLN A 263 0.83 -15.04 19.96
C GLN A 263 2.01 -14.40 20.71
N HIS A 264 1.80 -13.30 21.46
CA HIS A 264 2.84 -12.73 22.32
C HIS A 264 2.99 -13.49 23.65
N TYR A 265 1.99 -14.28 24.05
CA TYR A 265 1.91 -14.88 25.39
C TYR A 265 2.06 -16.41 25.40
N ARG A 266 2.00 -17.07 24.23
CA ARG A 266 2.16 -18.52 24.09
C ARG A 266 2.87 -18.89 22.80
N ASP A 267 3.85 -19.78 22.94
CA ASP A 267 4.53 -20.38 21.81
C ASP A 267 3.57 -21.32 21.05
N ASN A 268 3.33 -21.04 19.77
CA ASN A 268 2.51 -21.89 18.92
C ASN A 268 3.43 -22.94 18.29
N GLN A 269 3.58 -24.09 18.97
CA GLN A 269 4.34 -25.25 18.45
C GLN A 269 3.84 -25.77 17.08
N ASN A 270 2.67 -25.31 16.62
CA ASN A 270 2.09 -25.63 15.31
C ASN A 270 2.27 -24.52 14.25
N SER A 271 3.13 -23.52 14.48
CA SER A 271 3.39 -22.50 13.46
C SER A 271 4.26 -23.09 12.33
N LYS A 272 3.81 -22.94 11.07
CA LYS A 272 4.54 -23.39 9.86
C LYS A 272 5.87 -22.66 9.62
N TRP A 273 6.22 -21.70 10.48
CA TRP A 273 7.34 -20.78 10.31
C TRP A 273 8.27 -20.89 11.52
N GLU A 274 9.45 -21.47 11.33
CA GLU A 274 10.50 -21.46 12.35
C GLU A 274 10.78 -20.02 12.84
N ASN A 275 10.93 -19.89 14.15
CA ASN A 275 11.31 -18.68 14.88
C ASN A 275 10.28 -17.53 14.83
N SER A 276 8.98 -17.82 14.66
CA SER A 276 7.93 -16.79 14.66
C SER A 276 7.84 -16.02 15.98
N TYR A 277 8.09 -16.69 17.11
CA TYR A 277 8.04 -16.08 18.44
C TYR A 277 9.23 -15.13 18.68
N GLU A 278 10.45 -15.59 18.41
CA GLU A 278 11.68 -14.78 18.50
C GLU A 278 11.61 -13.54 17.61
N LYS A 279 11.11 -13.68 16.38
CA LYS A 279 10.91 -12.54 15.46
C LYS A 279 9.91 -11.52 16.02
N SER A 280 8.89 -11.97 16.75
CA SER A 280 7.93 -11.08 17.42
C SER A 280 8.62 -10.31 18.54
N ILE A 281 9.37 -11.00 19.40
CA ILE A 281 10.13 -10.36 20.50
C ILE A 281 11.08 -9.30 19.97
N ILE A 282 11.91 -9.63 18.98
CA ILE A 282 12.85 -8.69 18.37
C ILE A 282 12.10 -7.48 17.76
N SER A 283 10.94 -7.73 17.14
CA SER A 283 10.12 -6.65 16.60
C SER A 283 9.59 -5.73 17.71
N ASP A 284 9.13 -6.29 18.82
CA ASP A 284 8.60 -5.53 19.97
C ASP A 284 9.70 -4.69 20.63
N GLU A 285 10.91 -5.24 20.77
CA GLU A 285 12.08 -4.50 21.27
C GLU A 285 12.45 -3.33 20.38
N ILE A 286 12.46 -3.52 19.05
CA ILE A 286 12.72 -2.43 18.08
C ILE A 286 11.67 -1.32 18.22
N LYS A 287 10.39 -1.68 18.38
CA LYS A 287 9.30 -0.72 18.57
C LYS A 287 9.48 0.08 19.86
N ARG A 288 9.76 -0.60 20.98
CA ARG A 288 10.03 0.05 22.27
C ARG A 288 11.21 1.00 22.19
N LYS A 289 12.32 0.55 21.63
CA LYS A 289 13.51 1.38 21.43
C LYS A 289 13.22 2.61 20.59
N TYR A 290 12.50 2.44 19.47
CA TYR A 290 12.11 3.56 18.62
C TYR A 290 11.28 4.59 19.39
N CYS A 291 10.30 4.15 20.18
CA CYS A 291 9.49 5.04 21.01
C CYS A 291 10.34 5.80 22.03
N ILE A 292 11.26 5.12 22.73
CA ILE A 292 12.19 5.76 23.68
C ILE A 292 13.07 6.81 22.97
N ASP A 293 13.73 6.41 21.88
CA ASP A 293 14.66 7.26 21.15
C ASP A 293 13.96 8.52 20.56
N ASN A 294 12.65 8.44 20.27
CA ASN A 294 11.85 9.54 19.74
C ASN A 294 10.93 10.21 20.77
N GLN A 295 11.07 9.89 22.06
CA GLN A 295 10.24 10.46 23.14
C GLN A 295 8.73 10.27 22.92
N ILE A 296 8.33 9.13 22.36
CA ILE A 296 6.94 8.73 22.15
C ILE A 296 6.53 7.81 23.31
N ASN A 297 5.40 8.10 23.96
CA ASN A 297 4.85 7.20 24.98
C ASN A 297 4.32 5.93 24.32
N LEU A 298 4.57 4.75 24.88
CA LEU A 298 4.05 3.49 24.36
C LEU A 298 3.07 2.85 25.36
N LEU A 299 1.84 2.59 24.89
CA LEU A 299 0.83 1.84 25.61
C LEU A 299 0.59 0.49 24.96
N GLU A 300 0.82 -0.59 25.71
CA GLU A 300 0.54 -1.95 25.26
C GLU A 300 -0.83 -2.40 25.78
N ILE A 301 -1.74 -2.72 24.88
CA ILE A 301 -3.07 -3.23 25.20
C ILE A 301 -3.09 -4.75 25.03
N ASP A 302 -3.45 -5.47 26.10
CA ASP A 302 -3.63 -6.90 26.05
C ASP A 302 -4.89 -7.28 25.23
N GLY A 303 -4.64 -7.75 24.01
CA GLY A 303 -5.61 -8.30 23.06
C GLY A 303 -5.61 -9.82 22.96
N SER A 304 -4.95 -10.52 23.89
CA SER A 304 -4.78 -11.98 23.89
C SER A 304 -6.10 -12.73 23.78
N LYS A 305 -7.17 -12.17 24.36
CA LYS A 305 -8.53 -12.66 24.18
C LYS A 305 -9.34 -11.70 23.34
N SER A 306 -9.57 -12.09 22.08
CA SER A 306 -10.26 -11.29 21.09
C SER A 306 -11.80 -11.31 21.25
N TYR A 307 -12.31 -10.90 22.42
CA TYR A 307 -13.75 -10.67 22.63
C TYR A 307 -14.02 -9.35 23.38
N PHE A 308 -15.16 -8.73 23.08
CA PHE A 308 -15.48 -7.34 23.45
C PHE A 308 -15.19 -7.00 24.92
N ASN A 309 -15.76 -7.78 25.85
CA ASN A 309 -15.63 -7.49 27.28
C ASN A 309 -14.19 -7.59 27.79
N TYR A 310 -13.34 -8.41 27.16
CA TYR A 310 -11.93 -8.48 27.55
C TYR A 310 -11.20 -7.22 27.13
N LEU A 311 -11.33 -6.85 25.86
CA LEU A 311 -10.69 -5.65 25.31
C LEU A 311 -11.20 -4.39 26.00
N MET A 312 -12.49 -4.35 26.33
CA MET A 312 -13.07 -3.27 27.13
C MET A 312 -12.42 -3.16 28.51
N LYS A 313 -12.15 -4.28 29.18
CA LYS A 313 -11.41 -4.30 30.44
C LYS A 313 -9.96 -3.81 30.22
N SER A 314 -9.26 -4.30 29.21
CA SER A 314 -7.88 -3.88 28.91
C SER A 314 -7.78 -2.36 28.66
N VAL A 315 -8.72 -1.79 27.91
CA VAL A 315 -8.80 -0.32 27.72
C VAL A 315 -9.15 0.39 29.02
N ASN A 316 -10.14 -0.11 29.77
CA ASN A 316 -10.55 0.48 31.04
C ASN A 316 -9.52 0.36 32.16
N ASP A 317 -8.53 -0.53 32.05
CA ASP A 317 -7.42 -0.63 33.00
C ASP A 317 -6.23 0.27 32.58
N SER A 318 -6.27 0.85 31.37
CA SER A 318 -5.22 1.72 30.82
C SER A 318 -5.43 3.21 31.13
N ILE A 319 -4.51 4.04 30.63
CA ILE A 319 -4.57 5.52 30.67
C ILE A 319 -5.64 6.12 29.74
N LEU A 320 -6.21 5.33 28.82
CA LEU A 320 -7.21 5.80 27.88
C LEU A 320 -8.57 6.09 28.55
N PRO A 321 -9.40 6.99 27.98
CA PRO A 321 -10.75 7.27 28.47
C PRO A 321 -11.60 6.00 28.66
N LYS A 322 -12.26 5.88 29.81
CA LYS A 322 -13.03 4.67 30.13
C LYS A 322 -14.24 4.50 29.20
N ILE A 323 -14.49 3.27 28.77
CA ILE A 323 -15.64 2.87 27.97
C ILE A 323 -16.86 2.79 28.90
N THR A 324 -17.73 3.80 28.81
CA THR A 324 -19.03 3.83 29.46
C THR A 324 -20.04 2.93 28.73
N THR A 325 -21.22 2.72 29.33
CA THR A 325 -22.31 1.97 28.70
C THR A 325 -22.73 2.56 27.35
N GLU A 326 -22.78 3.89 27.23
CA GLU A 326 -23.14 4.57 25.99
C GLU A 326 -22.09 4.35 24.89
N ILE A 327 -20.80 4.54 25.23
CA ILE A 327 -19.68 4.29 24.30
C ILE A 327 -19.71 2.83 23.84
N LYS A 328 -19.94 1.90 24.76
CA LYS A 328 -20.06 0.47 24.44
C LYS A 328 -21.14 0.19 23.39
N LEU A 329 -22.33 0.78 23.53
CA LEU A 329 -23.43 0.58 22.59
C LEU A 329 -23.08 1.11 21.18
N LYS A 330 -22.50 2.31 21.10
CA LYS A 330 -22.05 2.92 19.83
C LYS A 330 -20.96 2.06 19.16
N MET A 331 -19.98 1.60 19.93
CA MET A 331 -18.92 0.71 19.43
C MET A 331 -19.48 -0.61 18.90
N MET A 332 -20.41 -1.24 19.62
CA MET A 332 -21.02 -2.50 19.20
C MET A 332 -21.75 -2.36 17.86
N SER A 333 -22.45 -1.25 17.64
CA SER A 333 -23.09 -0.93 16.35
C SER A 333 -22.03 -0.80 15.25
N GLN A 334 -21.03 0.06 15.43
CA GLN A 334 -20.00 0.30 14.40
C GLN A 334 -19.21 -0.97 14.03
N ILE A 335 -18.88 -1.82 15.02
CA ILE A 335 -18.16 -3.08 14.79
C ILE A 335 -19.03 -4.08 14.01
N ALA A 336 -20.35 -4.07 14.23
CA ALA A 336 -21.29 -4.90 13.49
C ALA A 336 -21.41 -4.41 12.03
N ASP A 337 -21.52 -3.10 11.81
CA ASP A 337 -21.61 -2.49 10.47
C ASP A 337 -20.32 -2.71 9.65
N ARG A 338 -19.16 -2.74 10.30
CA ARG A 338 -17.87 -3.09 9.69
C ARG A 338 -17.72 -4.58 9.34
N ARG A 339 -18.65 -5.43 9.79
CA ARG A 339 -18.64 -6.89 9.63
C ARG A 339 -19.92 -7.36 8.95
N PHE A 340 -20.09 -7.03 7.68
CA PHE A 340 -21.03 -7.78 6.85
C PHE A 340 -20.42 -9.14 6.45
N ASN A 341 -20.30 -10.05 7.42
CA ASN A 341 -20.29 -11.49 7.13
C ASN A 341 -21.64 -12.06 7.56
N LYS A 342 -22.52 -12.28 6.58
CA LYS A 342 -23.88 -12.83 6.73
C LYS A 342 -23.91 -14.07 7.64
N ASN A 343 -22.82 -14.85 7.68
CA ASN A 343 -22.73 -16.07 8.50
C ASN A 343 -22.57 -15.80 10.00
N GLU A 344 -21.86 -14.76 10.45
CA GLU A 344 -21.70 -14.50 11.90
C GLU A 344 -23.03 -14.11 12.56
N PHE A 345 -23.86 -13.34 11.86
CA PHE A 345 -25.20 -12.96 12.32
C PHE A 345 -26.12 -14.17 12.48
N LEU A 346 -26.12 -15.05 11.47
CA LEU A 346 -26.91 -16.29 11.49
C LEU A 346 -26.45 -17.22 12.63
N ILE A 347 -25.13 -17.37 12.82
CA ILE A 347 -24.56 -18.13 13.94
C ILE A 347 -24.98 -17.56 15.30
N LEU A 348 -24.94 -16.24 15.45
CA LEU A 348 -25.33 -15.57 16.70
C LEU A 348 -26.82 -15.76 16.98
N ASN A 349 -27.67 -15.64 15.97
CA ASN A 349 -29.12 -15.83 16.11
C ASN A 349 -29.45 -17.26 16.56
N ASP A 350 -28.88 -18.26 15.88
CA ASP A 350 -29.03 -19.66 16.24
C ASP A 350 -28.56 -19.95 17.68
N TYR A 351 -27.47 -19.32 18.12
CA TYR A 351 -26.99 -19.45 19.50
C TYR A 351 -27.96 -18.83 20.51
N LYS A 352 -28.53 -17.65 20.20
CA LYS A 352 -29.53 -16.96 21.02
C LYS A 352 -30.83 -17.78 21.13
N LEU A 353 -31.19 -18.52 20.09
CA LEU A 353 -32.30 -19.48 20.08
C LEU A 353 -32.01 -20.75 20.92
N GLY A 354 -30.84 -20.84 21.54
CA GLY A 354 -30.49 -21.94 22.45
C GLY A 354 -29.89 -23.17 21.77
N LEU A 355 -29.61 -23.11 20.47
CA LEU A 355 -28.96 -24.20 19.74
C LEU A 355 -27.54 -24.44 20.28
N SER A 356 -27.12 -25.70 20.28
CA SER A 356 -25.80 -26.06 20.82
C SER A 356 -24.67 -25.59 19.91
N SER A 357 -23.52 -25.21 20.49
CA SER A 357 -22.34 -24.81 19.70
C SER A 357 -21.89 -25.87 18.69
N ASN A 358 -22.07 -27.16 18.99
CA ASN A 358 -21.75 -28.27 18.08
C ASN A 358 -22.72 -28.31 16.89
N TYR A 359 -24.03 -28.16 17.14
CA TYR A 359 -25.02 -28.13 16.07
C TYR A 359 -24.78 -26.95 15.13
N ILE A 360 -24.56 -25.75 15.69
CA ILE A 360 -24.27 -24.54 14.92
C ILE A 360 -22.96 -24.68 14.14
N SER A 361 -21.93 -25.24 14.78
CA SER A 361 -20.63 -25.52 14.14
C SER A 361 -20.80 -26.38 12.89
N ASN A 362 -21.58 -27.46 12.97
CA ASN A 362 -21.89 -28.31 11.82
C ASN A 362 -22.74 -27.60 10.77
N LYS A 363 -23.80 -26.89 11.18
CA LYS A 363 -24.73 -26.19 10.28
C LYS A 363 -24.04 -25.16 9.39
N TYR A 364 -23.05 -24.43 9.92
CA TYR A 364 -22.34 -23.38 9.20
C TYR A 364 -20.94 -23.77 8.74
N ASN A 365 -20.54 -25.04 8.93
CA ASN A 365 -19.21 -25.55 8.62
C ASN A 365 -18.06 -24.69 9.20
N VAL A 366 -18.17 -24.35 10.48
CA VAL A 366 -17.19 -23.56 11.23
C VAL A 366 -16.78 -24.31 12.49
N SER A 367 -15.63 -24.00 13.08
CA SER A 367 -15.23 -24.65 14.33
C SER A 367 -16.14 -24.26 15.51
N VAL A 368 -16.32 -25.17 16.46
CA VAL A 368 -17.02 -24.92 17.74
C VAL A 368 -16.38 -23.74 18.50
N LYS A 369 -15.05 -23.58 18.38
CA LYS A 369 -14.30 -22.43 18.92
C LYS A 369 -14.77 -21.12 18.30
N HIS A 370 -14.99 -21.09 16.97
CA HIS A 370 -15.51 -19.91 16.27
C HIS A 370 -16.92 -19.53 16.76
N VAL A 371 -17.85 -20.49 16.86
CA VAL A 371 -19.20 -20.26 17.40
C VAL A 371 -19.15 -19.73 18.84
N THR A 372 -18.30 -20.33 19.67
CA THR A 372 -18.11 -19.91 21.06
C THR A 372 -17.55 -18.49 21.15
N ASN A 373 -16.59 -18.14 20.28
CA ASN A 373 -16.02 -16.81 20.21
C ASN A 373 -17.04 -15.77 19.75
N ILE A 374 -17.94 -16.09 18.81
CA ILE A 374 -19.06 -15.22 18.42
C ILE A 374 -19.96 -14.96 19.64
N ALA A 375 -20.41 -16.02 20.33
CA ALA A 375 -21.25 -15.86 21.51
C ALA A 375 -20.59 -15.02 22.62
N LYS A 376 -19.28 -15.21 22.85
CA LYS A 376 -18.50 -14.41 23.82
C LYS A 376 -18.36 -12.96 23.39
N ARG A 377 -18.07 -12.69 22.11
CA ARG A 377 -17.97 -11.33 21.53
C ARG A 377 -19.25 -10.53 21.75
N HIS A 378 -20.41 -11.17 21.65
CA HIS A 378 -21.71 -10.52 21.83
C HIS A 378 -22.27 -10.63 23.26
N GLY A 379 -21.48 -11.12 24.23
CA GLY A 379 -21.89 -11.20 25.64
C GLY A 379 -23.02 -12.18 25.94
N VAL A 380 -23.36 -13.08 25.02
CA VAL A 380 -24.44 -14.07 25.17
C VAL A 380 -23.95 -15.47 25.55
N TYR A 381 -22.64 -15.66 25.65
CA TYR A 381 -22.05 -16.94 26.00
C TYR A 381 -22.45 -17.39 27.41
N LYS A 382 -23.12 -18.54 27.50
CA LYS A 382 -23.49 -19.16 28.79
C LYS A 382 -22.44 -20.21 29.16
N ASN A 383 -21.71 -19.97 30.23
CA ASN A 383 -20.77 -20.96 30.77
C ASN A 383 -21.59 -22.11 31.37
N LYS A 384 -21.58 -23.29 30.73
CA LYS A 384 -22.27 -24.46 31.28
C LYS A 384 -21.50 -24.90 32.51
N ASN A 385 -22.08 -24.69 33.70
CA ASN A 385 -21.48 -25.09 34.96
C ASN A 385 -21.20 -26.61 34.93
N ARG A 386 -19.91 -26.99 34.92
CA ARG A 386 -19.47 -28.40 34.81
C ARG A 386 -19.46 -29.12 36.16
N HIS A 387 -19.69 -28.40 37.26
CA HIS A 387 -19.79 -28.96 38.61
C HIS A 387 -21.22 -29.44 38.89
N ILE A 388 -21.62 -30.52 38.21
CA ILE A 388 -22.84 -31.25 38.57
C ILE A 388 -22.45 -32.24 39.66
N LYS A 389 -22.91 -31.98 40.89
CA LYS A 389 -22.80 -32.94 41.99
C LYS A 389 -23.59 -34.19 41.64
N VAL A 390 -23.06 -35.35 42.01
CA VAL A 390 -23.73 -36.64 41.77
C VAL A 390 -23.80 -37.44 43.05
N LYS A 391 -24.91 -38.13 43.27
CA LYS A 391 -25.11 -38.98 44.43
C LYS A 391 -25.10 -40.44 43.97
N CYS A 392 -24.32 -41.27 44.65
CA CYS A 392 -24.44 -42.72 44.54
C CYS A 392 -25.61 -43.15 45.43
N LEU A 393 -26.66 -43.72 44.83
CA LEU A 393 -27.88 -44.06 45.57
C LEU A 393 -27.65 -45.21 46.55
N ASN A 394 -26.74 -46.14 46.23
CA ASN A 394 -26.42 -47.28 47.09
C ASN A 394 -25.71 -46.86 48.38
N THR A 395 -24.78 -45.92 48.30
CA THR A 395 -23.95 -45.49 49.45
C THR A 395 -24.45 -44.21 50.10
N GLY A 396 -25.36 -43.49 49.45
CA GLY A 396 -25.83 -42.17 49.87
C GLY A 396 -24.80 -41.05 49.69
N ILE A 397 -23.56 -41.36 49.30
CA ILE A 397 -22.45 -40.40 49.18
C ILE A 397 -22.71 -39.45 48.01
N VAL A 398 -22.60 -38.15 48.30
CA VAL A 398 -22.63 -37.07 47.32
C VAL A 398 -21.20 -36.67 46.98
N TYR A 399 -20.89 -36.67 45.69
CA TYR A 399 -19.61 -36.22 45.15
C TYR A 399 -19.80 -34.86 44.50
N ASP A 400 -18.79 -34.00 44.59
CA ASP A 400 -18.82 -32.64 44.04
C ASP A 400 -18.73 -32.63 42.51
N SER A 401 -18.36 -33.75 41.89
CA SER A 401 -18.43 -33.96 40.44
C SER A 401 -18.44 -35.43 40.04
N ILE A 402 -18.83 -35.70 38.78
CA ILE A 402 -18.70 -37.03 38.15
C ILE A 402 -17.24 -37.51 38.17
N ALA A 403 -16.27 -36.61 37.95
CA ALA A 403 -14.85 -36.96 37.95
C ALA A 403 -14.38 -37.40 39.34
N GLU A 404 -14.84 -36.72 40.39
CA GLU A 404 -14.54 -37.11 41.77
C GLU A 404 -15.16 -38.48 42.12
N ALA A 405 -16.43 -38.68 41.76
CA ALA A 405 -17.11 -39.96 41.93
C ALA A 405 -16.36 -41.09 41.22
N SER A 406 -15.92 -40.84 39.98
CA SER A 406 -15.15 -41.77 39.17
C SER A 406 -13.83 -42.16 39.82
N ARG A 407 -13.08 -41.17 40.34
CA ARG A 407 -11.81 -41.41 41.05
C ARG A 407 -11.98 -42.19 42.35
N LYS A 408 -12.99 -41.85 43.16
CA LYS A 408 -13.23 -42.49 44.47
C LYS A 408 -13.81 -43.91 44.34
N THR A 409 -14.65 -44.15 43.32
CA THR A 409 -15.28 -45.47 43.12
C THR A 409 -14.53 -46.37 42.14
N GLY A 410 -13.65 -45.82 41.32
CA GLY A 410 -12.98 -46.53 40.22
C GLY A 410 -13.89 -46.79 39.00
N ILE A 411 -15.12 -46.26 38.99
CA ILE A 411 -16.05 -46.42 37.88
C ILE A 411 -15.78 -45.37 36.81
N SER A 412 -15.95 -45.70 35.54
CA SER A 412 -15.74 -44.74 34.45
C SER A 412 -16.68 -43.54 34.55
N SER A 413 -16.13 -42.33 34.36
CA SER A 413 -16.89 -41.07 34.35
C SER A 413 -18.03 -41.10 33.32
N ASN A 414 -17.80 -41.73 32.16
CA ASN A 414 -18.82 -41.93 31.12
C ASN A 414 -19.93 -42.87 31.58
N GLY A 415 -19.61 -43.92 32.32
CA GLY A 415 -20.59 -44.84 32.90
C GLY A 415 -21.51 -44.13 33.90
N ILE A 416 -20.92 -43.38 34.84
CA ILE A 416 -21.67 -42.60 35.84
C ILE A 416 -22.56 -41.57 35.12
N SER A 417 -22.00 -40.84 34.15
CA SER A 417 -22.77 -39.86 33.37
C SER A 417 -23.91 -40.50 32.58
N ALA A 418 -23.73 -41.68 32.01
CA ALA A 418 -24.77 -42.37 31.27
C ALA A 418 -25.95 -42.77 32.17
N VAL A 419 -25.68 -43.18 33.41
CA VAL A 419 -26.71 -43.49 34.41
C VAL A 419 -27.44 -42.21 34.84
N CYS A 420 -26.72 -41.13 35.18
CA CYS A 420 -27.33 -39.85 35.56
C CYS A 420 -28.15 -39.19 34.43
N LEU A 421 -27.98 -39.62 33.18
CA LEU A 421 -28.75 -39.14 32.02
C LEU A 421 -29.85 -40.12 31.60
N GLY A 422 -30.06 -41.21 32.34
CA GLY A 422 -31.06 -42.25 32.02
C GLY A 422 -30.71 -43.13 30.82
N LYS A 423 -29.50 -43.01 30.27
CA LYS A 423 -29.03 -43.81 29.12
C LYS A 423 -28.58 -45.22 29.51
N ARG A 424 -28.32 -45.45 30.80
CA ARG A 424 -27.94 -46.74 31.37
C ARG A 424 -28.63 -46.90 32.73
N LYS A 425 -29.06 -48.12 33.06
CA LYS A 425 -29.77 -48.37 34.33
C LYS A 425 -28.85 -48.27 35.56
N SER A 426 -27.63 -48.78 35.45
CA SER A 426 -26.63 -48.77 36.53
C SER A 426 -25.20 -48.92 35.98
N THR A 427 -24.21 -48.65 36.83
CA THR A 427 -22.80 -49.03 36.62
C THR A 427 -22.48 -50.27 37.45
N ILE A 428 -21.38 -50.95 37.14
CA ILE A 428 -20.89 -52.10 37.93
C ILE A 428 -19.71 -51.61 38.77
N GLY A 429 -19.77 -51.83 40.07
CA GLY A 429 -18.71 -51.54 41.03
C GLY A 429 -17.61 -52.59 41.03
N LYS A 430 -16.56 -52.39 41.84
CA LYS A 430 -15.37 -53.25 41.83
C LYS A 430 -15.66 -54.68 42.27
N ASN A 431 -16.72 -54.89 43.06
CA ASN A 431 -17.10 -56.20 43.59
C ASN A 431 -18.29 -56.81 42.81
N GLY A 432 -18.56 -56.30 41.60
CA GLY A 432 -19.67 -56.76 40.75
C GLY A 432 -21.04 -56.19 41.11
N GLU A 433 -21.12 -55.30 42.10
CA GLU A 433 -22.36 -54.71 42.57
C GLU A 433 -22.93 -53.66 41.60
N LYS A 434 -24.26 -53.61 41.45
CA LYS A 434 -24.93 -52.59 40.63
C LYS A 434 -25.02 -51.28 41.41
N LEU A 435 -24.38 -50.25 40.89
CA LEU A 435 -24.37 -48.90 41.46
C LEU A 435 -25.23 -47.94 40.63
N TYR A 436 -26.12 -47.23 41.32
CA TYR A 436 -27.08 -46.30 40.73
C TYR A 436 -26.69 -44.86 41.07
N TRP A 437 -26.96 -43.95 40.14
CA TRP A 437 -26.45 -42.59 40.19
C TRP A 437 -27.52 -41.58 39.79
N GLU A 438 -27.61 -40.49 40.54
CA GLU A 438 -28.48 -39.36 40.19
C GLU A 438 -27.71 -38.03 40.25
N LYS A 439 -28.22 -37.02 39.54
CA LYS A 439 -27.75 -35.65 39.71
C LYS A 439 -28.25 -35.13 41.04
N TYR A 440 -27.33 -34.76 41.92
CA TYR A 440 -27.69 -34.24 43.23
C TYR A 440 -28.01 -32.75 43.14
N LYS A 441 -29.22 -32.37 43.58
CA LYS A 441 -29.62 -30.99 43.81
C LYS A 441 -29.84 -30.83 45.32
N GLU A 442 -29.05 -29.96 45.94
CA GLU A 442 -29.25 -29.59 47.34
C GLU A 442 -30.60 -28.86 47.46
N SER A 443 -31.46 -29.26 48.40
CA SER A 443 -32.73 -28.55 48.61
C SER A 443 -32.46 -27.15 49.14
N ASN A 444 -33.20 -26.14 48.64
CA ASN A 444 -33.05 -24.74 49.04
C ASN A 444 -33.19 -24.53 50.57
N TYR A 445 -33.87 -25.45 51.27
CA TYR A 445 -34.04 -25.43 52.72
C TYR A 445 -32.73 -25.68 53.50
N LYS A 446 -31.87 -26.61 53.06
CA LYS A 446 -30.58 -26.90 53.76
C LYS A 446 -29.53 -25.81 53.54
N LYS A 447 -29.59 -25.12 52.40
CA LYS A 447 -28.72 -23.97 52.09
C LYS A 447 -28.99 -22.81 53.04
N ALA A 448 -30.26 -22.51 53.32
CA ALA A 448 -30.68 -21.49 54.28
C ALA A 448 -30.23 -21.77 55.74
N ILE A 449 -30.09 -23.04 56.13
CA ILE A 449 -29.60 -23.42 57.47
C ILE A 449 -28.07 -23.29 57.58
N LYS A 450 -27.35 -23.53 56.48
CA LYS A 450 -25.88 -23.38 56.43
C LYS A 450 -25.47 -21.91 56.49
N ASP A 451 -26.21 -21.04 55.79
CA ASP A 451 -25.97 -19.59 55.80
C ASP A 451 -26.34 -18.95 57.15
N LYS A 452 -27.27 -19.54 57.92
CA LYS A 452 -27.60 -19.13 59.30
C LYS A 452 -26.57 -19.54 60.36
N LYS A 453 -25.65 -20.47 60.08
CA LYS A 453 -24.59 -20.87 61.02
C LYS A 453 -23.27 -20.11 60.82
N ILE A 454 -23.20 -19.23 59.82
CA ILE A 454 -22.01 -18.45 59.47
C ILE A 454 -22.21 -16.95 59.77
N ASN A 455 -23.39 -16.53 60.26
CA ASN A 455 -23.64 -15.19 60.77
C ASN A 455 -23.67 -15.18 62.30
#